data_AF-A0A6A5B2A0-F1
#
_entry.id   AF-A0A6A5B2A0-F1
#
_cell.length_a   1.000
_cell.length_b   1.000
_cell.length_c   1.000
_cell.angle_alpha   90.00
_cell.angle_beta   90.00
_cell.angle_gamma   90.00
#
_symmetry.space_group_name_H-M   'P 1'
#
loop_
_entity.id
_entity.type
_entity.pdbx_description
1 polymer ?
#
loop_
_entity_poly.entity_id
_entity_poly.type
_entity_poly.pdbx_seq_one_letter_code
_entity_poly.pdbx_strand_id
1 'polypeptide(L)'
;GDILKEAELAVIDSNSARIEQLQTQTSNARSHATLDLALLLSRGEYADVVRHESVQSLWKSLGDAVRRLGLTTKHPCTRITQALEEVFVADPSNMQPLSYTVLFAGAAFLNLFVQLNYTGPAMEDAAFADLLPMLHVLLDDSTVEATKSTLHSHALVSLQVDGESPFSICEYPVFLETARCLLHFVGLQSKVNWTHSDPDDHITKPTPLANFLRRPRTVHGMARPLNPQVTAALLALSTGAWWTGRSLMTHQRLLITKEPSNTLWTETQLCFSVVVGRSYPSDTYLSARAQLEWGLAQHVFEI
;
A
#
# COMPACT_ATOMS: atom_id res chain seq x y z
N GLY A 1 -8.57 -2.22 24.59
CA GLY A 1 -8.35 -1.56 23.29
C GLY A 1 -7.46 -2.47 22.50
N ASP A 2 -7.72 -2.67 21.21
CA ASP A 2 -7.02 -3.68 20.42
C ASP A 2 -5.53 -3.37 20.30
N ILE A 3 -4.66 -4.24 20.82
CA ILE A 3 -3.21 -4.04 20.91
C ILE A 3 -2.57 -3.77 19.53
N LEU A 4 -3.14 -4.35 18.47
CA LEU A 4 -2.65 -4.16 17.11
C LEU A 4 -2.99 -2.79 16.56
N LYS A 5 -4.12 -2.20 16.99
CA LYS A 5 -4.48 -0.83 16.66
C LYS A 5 -3.54 0.18 17.32
N GLU A 6 -3.09 -0.10 18.54
CA GLU A 6 -2.10 0.75 19.20
C GLU A 6 -0.72 0.66 18.53
N ALA A 7 -0.31 -0.54 18.12
CA ALA A 7 0.92 -0.73 17.35
C ALA A 7 0.86 -0.04 15.99
N GLU A 8 -0.29 -0.09 15.31
CA GLU A 8 -0.52 0.59 14.04
C GLU A 8 -0.29 2.11 14.14
N LEU A 9 -0.78 2.74 15.21
CA LEU A 9 -0.55 4.17 15.44
C LEU A 9 0.92 4.45 15.78
N ALA A 10 1.54 3.60 16.61
CA ALA A 10 2.97 3.72 16.95
C ALA A 10 3.88 3.63 15.72
N VAL A 11 3.51 2.82 14.71
CA VAL A 11 4.23 2.70 13.44
C VAL A 11 4.23 4.01 12.64
N ILE A 12 3.13 4.78 12.65
CA ILE A 12 3.10 6.09 11.97
C ILE A 12 4.18 7.02 12.54
N ASP A 13 4.35 7.00 13.87
CA ASP A 13 5.32 7.84 14.59
C ASP A 13 6.70 7.23 14.73
N SER A 14 6.95 6.07 14.11
CA SER A 14 8.20 5.32 14.25
C SER A 14 8.56 5.05 15.73
N ASN A 15 7.55 4.86 16.59
CA ASN A 15 7.73 4.68 18.03
C ASN A 15 7.98 3.21 18.39
N SER A 16 9.20 2.75 18.13
CA SER A 16 9.62 1.37 18.42
C SER A 16 9.48 1.00 19.90
N ALA A 17 9.79 1.92 20.82
CA ALA A 17 9.70 1.70 22.27
C ALA A 17 8.26 1.36 22.72
N ARG A 18 7.25 2.00 22.12
CA ARG A 18 5.86 1.66 22.39
C ARG A 18 5.55 0.23 21.93
N ILE A 19 6.03 -0.19 20.76
CA ILE A 19 5.76 -1.51 20.21
C ILE A 19 6.42 -2.61 21.06
N GLU A 20 7.65 -2.39 21.53
CA GLU A 20 8.32 -3.28 22.49
C GLU A 20 7.49 -3.46 23.77
N GLN A 21 6.93 -2.36 24.29
CA GLN A 21 6.03 -2.43 25.43
C GLN A 21 4.78 -3.27 25.13
N LEU A 22 4.18 -3.11 23.95
CA LEU A 22 3.01 -3.89 23.52
C LEU A 22 3.33 -5.39 23.38
N GLN A 23 4.51 -5.76 22.88
CA GLN A 23 4.93 -7.17 22.82
C GLN A 23 4.92 -7.82 24.22
N THR A 24 5.36 -7.10 25.26
CA THR A 24 5.32 -7.64 26.64
C THR A 24 3.91 -7.83 27.21
N GLN A 25 2.89 -7.19 26.62
CA GLN A 25 1.51 -7.17 27.11
C GLN A 25 0.61 -8.25 26.51
N THR A 26 1.07 -8.94 25.46
CA THR A 26 0.31 -10.02 24.83
C THR A 26 1.06 -11.33 24.90
N SER A 27 0.33 -12.44 25.00
CA SER A 27 0.87 -13.80 24.82
C SER A 27 0.33 -14.46 23.55
N ASN A 28 -0.49 -13.75 22.77
CA ASN A 28 -1.05 -14.27 21.52
C ASN A 28 0.02 -14.28 20.43
N ALA A 29 0.41 -15.48 19.98
CA ALA A 29 1.43 -15.68 18.96
C ALA A 29 1.12 -14.95 17.63
N ARG A 30 -0.15 -14.88 17.20
CA ARG A 30 -0.55 -14.17 15.97
C ARG A 30 -0.37 -12.66 16.14
N SER A 31 -0.71 -12.12 17.31
CA SER A 31 -0.48 -10.71 17.60
C SER A 31 1.01 -10.40 17.68
N HIS A 32 1.81 -11.29 18.28
CA HIS A 32 3.27 -11.16 18.34
C HIS A 32 3.91 -11.04 16.96
N ALA A 33 3.59 -11.94 16.03
CA ALA A 33 4.14 -11.89 14.67
C ALA A 33 3.81 -10.57 13.96
N THR A 34 2.62 -9.99 14.19
CA THR A 34 2.26 -8.67 13.66
C THR A 34 3.00 -7.52 14.36
N LEU A 35 3.25 -7.64 15.68
CA LEU A 35 4.03 -6.67 16.43
C LEU A 35 5.52 -6.69 16.04
N ASP A 36 6.07 -7.85 15.66
CA ASP A 36 7.42 -7.98 15.13
C ASP A 36 7.59 -7.18 13.84
N LEU A 37 6.63 -7.31 12.91
CA LEU A 37 6.59 -6.48 11.69
C LEU A 37 6.52 -4.98 12.03
N ALA A 38 5.65 -4.61 12.96
CA ALA A 38 5.50 -3.21 13.39
C ALA A 38 6.80 -2.65 13.99
N LEU A 39 7.52 -3.47 14.77
CA LEU A 39 8.78 -3.10 15.40
C LEU A 39 9.87 -2.87 14.35
N LEU A 40 10.07 -3.82 13.44
CA LEU A 40 11.02 -3.72 12.33
C LEU A 40 10.74 -2.47 11.49
N LEU A 41 9.47 -2.25 11.13
CA LEU A 41 9.03 -1.08 10.36
C LEU A 41 9.33 0.24 11.10
N SER A 42 9.12 0.28 12.42
CA SER A 42 9.37 1.49 13.22
C SER A 42 10.86 1.78 13.44
N ARG A 43 11.71 0.76 13.34
CA ARG A 43 13.18 0.90 13.41
C ARG A 43 13.82 1.26 12.07
N GLY A 44 13.04 1.26 10.99
CA GLY A 44 13.57 1.49 9.65
C GLY A 44 14.16 0.24 8.99
N GLU A 45 13.95 -0.94 9.57
CA GLU A 45 14.45 -2.24 9.08
C GLU A 45 13.52 -2.79 7.99
N TYR A 46 13.26 -1.99 6.95
CA TYR A 46 12.18 -2.27 5.99
C TYR A 46 12.42 -3.53 5.16
N ALA A 47 13.66 -3.83 4.79
CA ALA A 47 13.99 -5.06 4.07
C ALA A 47 13.70 -6.29 4.94
N ASP A 48 13.89 -6.19 6.25
CA ASP A 48 13.66 -7.29 7.19
C ASP A 48 12.17 -7.51 7.47
N VAL A 49 11.34 -6.45 7.40
CA VAL A 49 9.87 -6.60 7.32
C VAL A 49 9.49 -7.49 6.14
N VAL A 50 10.11 -7.26 4.98
CA VAL A 50 9.82 -8.04 3.76
C VAL A 50 10.30 -9.49 3.90
N ARG A 51 11.43 -9.74 4.58
CA ARG A 51 11.98 -11.08 4.85
C ARG A 51 11.22 -11.86 5.91
N HIS A 52 10.43 -11.19 6.73
CA HIS A 52 9.70 -11.81 7.83
C HIS A 52 8.77 -12.94 7.36
N GLU A 53 8.68 -14.01 8.14
CA GLU A 53 7.94 -15.24 7.80
C GLU A 53 6.48 -14.95 7.42
N SER A 54 5.79 -14.09 8.17
CA SER A 54 4.41 -13.69 7.86
C SER A 54 4.26 -13.06 6.47
N VAL A 55 5.23 -12.25 6.04
CA VAL A 55 5.22 -11.60 4.72
C VAL A 55 5.57 -12.62 3.65
N GLN A 56 6.57 -13.46 3.86
CA GLN A 56 6.92 -14.56 2.93
C GLN A 56 5.74 -15.53 2.73
N SER A 57 5.03 -15.87 3.80
CA SER A 57 3.83 -16.71 3.74
C SER A 57 2.68 -16.04 2.99
N LEU A 58 2.48 -14.73 3.17
CA LEU A 58 1.54 -13.94 2.38
C LEU A 58 1.87 -14.02 0.89
N TRP A 59 3.12 -13.78 0.50
CA TRP A 59 3.53 -13.81 -0.91
C TRP A 59 3.41 -15.19 -1.55
N LYS A 60 3.72 -16.25 -0.81
CA LYS A 60 3.47 -17.63 -1.26
C LYS A 60 1.98 -17.86 -1.52
N SER A 61 1.12 -17.48 -0.58
CA SER A 61 -0.34 -17.62 -0.69
C SER A 61 -0.89 -16.81 -1.87
N LEU A 62 -0.33 -15.62 -2.08
CA LEU A 62 -0.67 -14.72 -3.19
C LEU A 62 -0.30 -15.33 -4.54
N GLY A 63 0.92 -15.88 -4.66
CA GLY A 63 1.36 -16.58 -5.87
C GLY A 63 0.49 -17.81 -6.18
N ASP A 64 0.09 -18.57 -5.15
CA ASP A 64 -0.83 -19.70 -5.31
C ASP A 64 -2.22 -19.25 -5.78
N ALA A 65 -2.76 -18.16 -5.22
CA ALA A 65 -4.05 -17.60 -5.62
C ALA A 65 -4.03 -17.04 -7.05
N VAL A 66 -3.00 -16.28 -7.43
CA VAL A 66 -2.85 -15.77 -8.81
C VAL A 66 -2.85 -16.91 -9.83
N ARG A 67 -2.15 -18.01 -9.54
CA ARG A 67 -2.13 -19.19 -10.41
C ARG A 67 -3.49 -19.89 -10.49
N ARG A 68 -4.19 -20.05 -9.37
CA ARG A 68 -5.53 -20.68 -9.34
C ARG A 68 -6.58 -19.87 -10.10
N LEU A 69 -6.55 -18.55 -9.97
CA LEU A 69 -7.55 -17.66 -10.57
C LEU A 69 -7.43 -17.55 -12.09
N GLY A 70 -6.26 -17.84 -12.68
CA GLY A 70 -6.06 -17.82 -14.14
C GLY A 70 -6.45 -16.47 -14.76
N LEU A 71 -6.11 -15.37 -14.08
CA LEU A 71 -6.62 -14.03 -14.40
C LEU A 71 -6.13 -13.55 -15.76
N THR A 72 -7.05 -13.02 -16.57
CA THR A 72 -6.75 -12.49 -17.91
C THR A 72 -6.35 -11.01 -17.91
N THR A 73 -6.58 -10.30 -16.80
CA THR A 73 -6.18 -8.90 -16.67
C THR A 73 -4.67 -8.78 -16.52
N LYS A 74 -4.06 -7.89 -17.31
CA LYS A 74 -2.61 -7.69 -17.27
C LYS A 74 -2.17 -6.83 -16.09
N HIS A 75 -3.01 -5.87 -15.68
CA HIS A 75 -2.60 -4.89 -14.68
C HIS A 75 -2.37 -5.55 -13.31
N PRO A 76 -1.17 -5.43 -12.72
CA PRO A 76 -0.77 -6.14 -11.50
C PRO A 76 -1.68 -5.79 -10.33
N CYS A 77 -2.04 -4.51 -10.12
CA CYS A 77 -2.93 -4.12 -9.02
C CYS A 77 -4.28 -4.86 -9.04
N THR A 78 -4.86 -5.09 -10.23
CA THR A 78 -6.14 -5.80 -10.34
C THR A 78 -5.96 -7.28 -9.98
N ARG A 79 -4.88 -7.91 -10.48
CA ARG A 79 -4.57 -9.31 -10.16
C ARG A 79 -4.28 -9.52 -8.68
N ILE A 80 -3.40 -8.70 -8.11
CA ILE A 80 -3.03 -8.75 -6.70
C ILE A 80 -4.26 -8.51 -5.82
N THR A 81 -5.13 -7.55 -6.17
CA THR A 81 -6.37 -7.31 -5.41
C THR A 81 -7.28 -8.54 -5.38
N GLN A 82 -7.49 -9.20 -6.53
CA GLN A 82 -8.35 -10.39 -6.62
C GLN A 82 -7.73 -11.58 -5.87
N ALA A 83 -6.42 -11.77 -5.98
CA ALA A 83 -5.71 -12.81 -5.27
C ALA A 83 -5.69 -12.58 -3.75
N LEU A 84 -5.49 -11.34 -3.29
CA LEU A 84 -5.60 -10.98 -1.87
C LEU A 84 -7.00 -11.24 -1.33
N GLU A 85 -8.05 -10.91 -2.10
CA GLU A 85 -9.43 -11.21 -1.71
C GLU A 85 -9.64 -12.71 -1.48
N GLU A 86 -9.13 -13.58 -2.37
CA GLU A 86 -9.18 -15.04 -2.18
C GLU A 86 -8.41 -15.48 -0.93
N VAL A 87 -7.21 -14.94 -0.70
CA VAL A 87 -6.38 -15.26 0.47
C VAL A 87 -7.09 -14.88 1.78
N PHE A 88 -7.77 -13.73 1.82
CA PHE A 88 -8.53 -13.32 3.00
C PHE A 88 -9.75 -14.23 3.25
N VAL A 89 -10.47 -14.61 2.20
CA VAL A 89 -11.67 -15.44 2.32
C VAL A 89 -11.33 -16.89 2.68
N ALA A 90 -10.13 -17.36 2.35
CA ALA A 90 -9.68 -18.72 2.68
C ALA A 90 -9.53 -18.99 4.18
N ASP A 91 -9.15 -17.98 4.99
CA ASP A 91 -9.09 -18.09 6.45
C ASP A 91 -9.63 -16.83 7.15
N PRO A 92 -10.97 -16.75 7.35
CA PRO A 92 -11.59 -15.63 8.03
C PRO A 92 -11.09 -15.43 9.47
N SER A 93 -10.56 -16.46 10.13
CA SER A 93 -10.03 -16.36 11.49
C SER A 93 -8.72 -15.59 11.57
N ASN A 94 -8.01 -15.46 10.45
CA ASN A 94 -6.74 -14.77 10.34
C ASN A 94 -6.85 -13.40 9.66
N MET A 95 -8.07 -12.97 9.34
CA MET A 95 -8.31 -11.78 8.52
C MET A 95 -7.71 -10.50 9.12
N GLN A 96 -7.81 -10.33 10.45
CA GLN A 96 -7.26 -9.15 11.11
C GLN A 96 -5.71 -9.11 11.12
N PRO A 97 -4.99 -10.14 11.61
CA PRO A 97 -3.52 -10.18 11.49
C PRO A 97 -3.04 -10.05 10.04
N LEU A 98 -3.78 -10.63 9.09
CA LEU A 98 -3.49 -10.53 7.66
C LEU A 98 -3.65 -9.10 7.14
N SER A 99 -4.71 -8.37 7.52
CA SER A 99 -4.87 -6.94 7.22
C SER A 99 -3.64 -6.12 7.63
N TYR A 100 -3.13 -6.35 8.86
CA TYR A 100 -1.92 -5.67 9.34
C TYR A 100 -0.66 -6.11 8.60
N THR A 101 -0.55 -7.40 8.27
CA THR A 101 0.59 -7.92 7.48
C THR A 101 0.64 -7.25 6.11
N VAL A 102 -0.50 -7.13 5.41
CA VAL A 102 -0.59 -6.44 4.11
C VAL A 102 -0.24 -4.95 4.26
N LEU A 103 -0.78 -4.29 5.29
CA LEU A 103 -0.49 -2.88 5.57
C LEU A 103 1.00 -2.62 5.80
N PHE A 104 1.62 -3.38 6.71
CA PHE A 104 3.02 -3.19 7.08
C PHE A 104 3.98 -3.62 5.96
N ALA A 105 3.66 -4.68 5.20
CA ALA A 105 4.42 -5.02 4.01
C ALA A 105 4.34 -3.90 2.97
N GLY A 106 3.14 -3.36 2.69
CA GLY A 106 2.97 -2.23 1.78
C GLY A 106 3.74 -0.98 2.21
N ALA A 107 3.71 -0.65 3.50
CA ALA A 107 4.48 0.45 4.08
C ALA A 107 5.99 0.21 4.01
N ALA A 108 6.47 -1.01 4.25
CA ALA A 108 7.88 -1.36 4.13
C ALA A 108 8.39 -1.22 2.68
N PHE A 109 7.64 -1.74 1.70
CA PHE A 109 8.00 -1.55 0.28
C PHE A 109 8.01 -0.07 -0.13
N LEU A 110 7.05 0.72 0.36
CA LEU A 110 7.02 2.17 0.12
C LEU A 110 8.28 2.83 0.69
N ASN A 111 8.61 2.53 1.94
CA ASN A 111 9.75 3.14 2.60
C ASN A 111 11.09 2.66 2.03
N LEU A 112 11.20 1.39 1.56
CA LEU A 112 12.36 0.92 0.80
C LEU A 112 12.56 1.74 -0.47
N PHE A 113 11.50 1.94 -1.25
CA PHE A 113 11.57 2.76 -2.46
C PHE A 113 12.00 4.20 -2.13
N VAL A 114 11.40 4.81 -1.10
CA VAL A 114 11.72 6.17 -0.68
C VAL A 114 13.16 6.28 -0.19
N GLN A 115 13.63 5.31 0.58
CA GLN A 115 15.01 5.25 1.07
C GLN A 115 16.00 5.17 -0.10
N LEU A 116 15.73 4.34 -1.09
CA LEU A 116 16.62 4.17 -2.25
C LEU A 116 16.68 5.42 -3.16
N ASN A 117 15.60 6.20 -3.23
CA ASN A 117 15.46 7.25 -4.23
C ASN A 117 15.49 8.68 -3.68
N TYR A 118 15.26 8.89 -2.38
CA TYR A 118 15.12 10.23 -1.79
C TYR A 118 15.90 10.48 -0.49
N THR A 119 16.02 9.50 0.41
CA THR A 119 16.45 9.78 1.79
C THR A 119 17.61 8.93 2.32
N GLY A 120 17.89 7.78 1.72
CA GLY A 120 18.83 6.80 2.26
C GLY A 120 20.19 6.78 1.56
N PRO A 121 21.17 6.05 2.14
CA PRO A 121 22.41 5.75 1.45
C PRO A 121 22.13 4.86 0.24
N ALA A 122 22.98 4.95 -0.79
CA ALA A 122 22.98 3.95 -1.85
C ALA A 122 23.19 2.57 -1.24
N MET A 123 22.32 1.62 -1.59
CA MET A 123 22.40 0.23 -1.15
C MET A 123 22.80 -0.64 -2.32
N GLU A 124 23.64 -1.66 -2.06
CA GLU A 124 24.12 -2.57 -3.10
C GLU A 124 23.00 -3.53 -3.54
N ASP A 125 23.01 -3.92 -4.82
CA ASP A 125 22.02 -4.85 -5.37
C ASP A 125 22.00 -6.21 -4.65
N ALA A 126 23.13 -6.65 -4.11
CA ALA A 126 23.24 -7.86 -3.31
C ALA A 126 22.33 -7.85 -2.07
N ALA A 127 22.01 -6.66 -1.54
CA ALA A 127 21.15 -6.52 -0.36
C ALA A 127 19.66 -6.79 -0.64
N PHE A 128 19.25 -6.88 -1.91
CA PHE A 128 17.86 -7.12 -2.32
C PHE A 128 17.68 -8.31 -3.26
N ALA A 129 18.77 -8.94 -3.70
CA ALA A 129 18.71 -10.05 -4.64
C ALA A 129 17.81 -11.19 -4.16
N ASP A 130 17.74 -11.42 -2.85
CA ASP A 130 16.88 -12.42 -2.21
C ASP A 130 15.38 -12.08 -2.26
N LEU A 131 15.04 -10.80 -2.41
CA LEU A 131 13.65 -10.32 -2.44
C LEU A 131 13.02 -10.44 -3.83
N LEU A 132 13.83 -10.39 -4.90
CA LEU A 132 13.33 -10.32 -6.28
C LEU A 132 12.51 -11.55 -6.72
N PRO A 133 12.91 -12.81 -6.41
CA PRO A 133 12.14 -13.98 -6.81
C PRO A 133 10.69 -13.96 -6.30
N MET A 134 10.48 -13.41 -5.11
CA MET A 134 9.14 -13.30 -4.51
C MET A 134 8.22 -12.34 -5.28
N LEU A 135 8.79 -11.31 -5.90
CA LEU A 135 8.06 -10.31 -6.67
C LEU A 135 7.65 -10.81 -8.07
N HIS A 136 8.02 -12.04 -8.44
CA HIS A 136 7.60 -12.67 -9.68
C HIS A 136 6.06 -12.69 -9.86
N VAL A 137 5.28 -12.72 -8.77
CA VAL A 137 3.81 -12.67 -8.82
C VAL A 137 3.27 -11.39 -9.48
N LEU A 138 4.07 -10.33 -9.56
CA LEU A 138 3.72 -9.10 -10.27
C LEU A 138 3.82 -9.24 -11.78
N LEU A 139 4.63 -10.17 -12.28
CA LEU A 139 4.77 -10.40 -13.72
C LEU A 139 3.52 -11.12 -14.26
N ASP A 140 3.18 -10.84 -15.51
CA ASP A 140 2.07 -11.49 -16.23
C ASP A 140 2.51 -12.82 -16.87
N ASP A 141 3.80 -12.97 -17.18
CA ASP A 141 4.40 -14.18 -17.74
C ASP A 141 5.20 -14.97 -16.69
N SER A 142 4.67 -16.15 -16.32
CA SER A 142 5.31 -17.05 -15.35
C SER A 142 6.64 -17.67 -15.81
N THR A 143 6.99 -17.52 -17.10
CA THR A 143 8.25 -18.04 -17.65
C THR A 143 9.41 -17.04 -17.54
N VAL A 144 9.11 -15.76 -17.26
CA VAL A 144 10.11 -14.70 -17.15
C VAL A 144 10.72 -14.69 -15.76
N GLU A 145 12.05 -14.73 -15.70
CA GLU A 145 12.78 -14.63 -14.45
C GLU A 145 12.62 -13.24 -13.82
N ALA A 146 12.37 -13.19 -12.51
CA ALA A 146 12.23 -11.97 -11.74
C ALA A 146 13.62 -11.39 -11.36
N THR A 147 14.26 -10.76 -12.34
CA THR A 147 15.53 -10.05 -12.20
C THR A 147 15.28 -8.56 -11.93
N LYS A 148 16.31 -7.82 -11.49
CA LYS A 148 16.21 -6.36 -11.31
C LYS A 148 15.74 -5.68 -12.60
N SER A 149 16.31 -6.06 -13.74
CA SER A 149 15.97 -5.45 -15.03
C SER A 149 14.55 -5.76 -15.48
N THR A 150 14.10 -7.01 -15.38
CA THR A 150 12.74 -7.39 -15.82
C THR A 150 11.67 -6.75 -14.95
N LEU A 151 11.86 -6.77 -13.63
CA LEU A 151 10.96 -6.11 -12.69
C LEU A 151 10.98 -4.58 -12.86
N HIS A 152 12.14 -3.99 -13.13
CA HIS A 152 12.24 -2.55 -13.39
C HIS A 152 11.41 -2.16 -14.63
N SER A 153 11.63 -2.82 -15.77
CA SER A 153 10.89 -2.53 -17.00
C SER A 153 9.39 -2.75 -16.83
N HIS A 154 8.99 -3.81 -16.12
CA HIS A 154 7.59 -4.08 -15.79
C HIS A 154 6.97 -2.95 -14.97
N ALA A 155 7.64 -2.55 -13.87
CA ALA A 155 7.15 -1.52 -12.97
C ALA A 155 7.03 -0.15 -13.66
N LEU A 156 7.94 0.20 -14.57
CA LEU A 156 7.82 1.44 -15.35
C LEU A 156 6.56 1.48 -16.19
N VAL A 157 6.11 0.35 -16.74
CA VAL A 157 4.87 0.27 -17.52
C VAL A 157 3.66 0.29 -16.60
N SER A 158 3.67 -0.48 -15.52
CA SER A 158 2.51 -0.57 -14.62
C SER A 158 2.27 0.71 -13.82
N LEU A 159 3.31 1.48 -13.52
CA LEU A 159 3.20 2.77 -12.83
C LEU A 159 2.88 3.94 -13.77
N GLN A 160 2.61 3.69 -15.05
CA GLN A 160 2.04 4.72 -15.92
C GLN A 160 0.62 5.08 -15.47
N VAL A 161 0.29 6.37 -15.51
CA VAL A 161 -1.04 6.88 -15.16
C VAL A 161 -1.30 8.17 -15.93
N ASP A 162 -2.53 8.33 -16.42
CA ASP A 162 -2.95 9.48 -17.23
C ASP A 162 -2.08 9.76 -18.46
N GLY A 163 -1.39 8.73 -18.99
CA GLY A 163 -0.44 8.86 -20.11
C GLY A 163 0.96 9.29 -19.71
N GLU A 164 1.18 9.60 -18.43
CA GLU A 164 2.48 9.99 -17.89
C GLU A 164 3.31 8.76 -17.49
N SER A 165 4.62 8.88 -17.67
CA SER A 165 5.57 7.79 -17.41
C SER A 165 6.47 8.10 -16.21
N PRO A 166 6.82 7.08 -15.39
CA PRO A 166 7.84 7.20 -14.36
C PRO A 166 9.23 7.61 -14.89
N PHE A 167 10.04 8.27 -14.06
CA PHE A 167 11.48 8.44 -14.32
C PHE A 167 12.17 7.07 -14.38
N SER A 168 12.81 6.76 -15.52
CA SER A 168 13.53 5.49 -15.70
C SER A 168 14.81 5.37 -14.88
N ILE A 169 15.33 6.46 -14.33
CA ILE A 169 16.54 6.47 -13.51
C ILE A 169 16.31 5.98 -12.07
N CYS A 170 15.06 5.75 -11.66
CA CYS A 170 14.75 5.36 -10.29
C CYS A 170 15.24 3.93 -9.99
N GLU A 171 15.74 3.75 -8.78
CA GLU A 171 16.18 2.46 -8.27
C GLU A 171 14.97 1.66 -7.78
N TYR A 172 14.84 0.41 -8.25
CA TYR A 172 13.80 -0.54 -7.87
C TYR A 172 12.36 0.03 -7.87
N PRO A 173 11.84 0.56 -9.01
CA PRO A 173 10.44 1.01 -9.11
C PRO A 173 9.42 -0.08 -8.75
N VAL A 174 9.81 -1.36 -8.88
CA VAL A 174 9.01 -2.50 -8.44
C VAL A 174 8.62 -2.44 -6.96
N PHE A 175 9.43 -1.84 -6.09
CA PHE A 175 9.07 -1.65 -4.69
C PHE A 175 7.92 -0.65 -4.54
N LEU A 176 7.90 0.42 -5.33
CA LEU A 176 6.74 1.32 -5.35
C LEU A 176 5.51 0.66 -5.97
N GLU A 177 5.65 -0.06 -7.09
CA GLU A 177 4.56 -0.83 -7.69
C GLU A 177 3.93 -1.80 -6.68
N THR A 178 4.79 -2.53 -5.95
CA THR A 178 4.38 -3.47 -4.92
C THR A 178 3.61 -2.76 -3.81
N ALA A 179 4.18 -1.68 -3.28
CA ALA A 179 3.55 -0.87 -2.26
C ALA A 179 2.20 -0.34 -2.73
N ARG A 180 2.12 0.16 -3.97
CA ARG A 180 0.88 0.62 -4.59
C ARG A 180 -0.15 -0.49 -4.67
N CYS A 181 0.20 -1.70 -5.10
CA CYS A 181 -0.75 -2.82 -5.16
C CYS A 181 -1.32 -3.20 -3.77
N LEU A 182 -0.45 -3.32 -2.76
CA LEU A 182 -0.86 -3.70 -1.40
C LEU A 182 -1.66 -2.59 -0.71
N LEU A 183 -1.21 -1.35 -0.81
CA LEU A 183 -1.86 -0.20 -0.18
C LEU A 183 -3.13 0.20 -0.92
N HIS A 184 -3.20 0.03 -2.24
CA HIS A 184 -4.45 0.19 -3.01
C HIS A 184 -5.53 -0.76 -2.50
N PHE A 185 -5.20 -2.04 -2.28
CA PHE A 185 -6.11 -2.99 -1.67
C PHE A 185 -6.59 -2.51 -0.29
N VAL A 186 -5.68 -1.99 0.53
CA VAL A 186 -5.97 -1.53 1.89
C VAL A 186 -6.81 -0.25 1.94
N GLY A 187 -6.49 0.78 1.14
CA GLY A 187 -7.05 2.13 1.29
C GLY A 187 -7.97 2.60 0.17
N LEU A 188 -8.02 1.91 -0.98
CA LEU A 188 -8.77 2.32 -2.18
C LEU A 188 -9.73 1.21 -2.65
N GLN A 189 -10.50 0.65 -1.72
CA GLN A 189 -11.39 -0.49 -2.01
C GLN A 189 -12.50 -0.19 -3.04
N SER A 190 -12.81 1.10 -3.27
CA SER A 190 -13.75 1.57 -4.30
C SER A 190 -13.13 1.69 -5.69
N LYS A 191 -11.84 1.40 -5.85
CA LYS A 191 -11.08 1.53 -7.11
C LYS A 191 -10.53 0.18 -7.55
N VAL A 192 -10.47 -0.05 -8.86
CA VAL A 192 -9.98 -1.32 -9.43
C VAL A 192 -8.47 -1.35 -9.54
N ASN A 193 -7.92 -0.25 -10.04
CA ASN A 193 -6.51 0.06 -10.26
C ASN A 193 -6.45 1.55 -10.66
N TRP A 194 -5.27 2.03 -11.03
CA TRP A 194 -5.02 3.41 -11.46
C TRP A 194 -4.91 3.56 -13.00
N THR A 195 -5.38 2.60 -13.80
CA THR A 195 -5.36 2.73 -15.28
C THR A 195 -6.55 3.49 -15.84
N HIS A 196 -7.56 3.73 -15.01
CA HIS A 196 -8.79 4.41 -15.41
C HIS A 196 -8.85 5.76 -14.74
N SER A 197 -8.74 6.81 -15.54
CA SER A 197 -9.07 8.15 -15.12
C SER A 197 -10.55 8.23 -14.76
N ASP A 198 -10.83 8.67 -13.54
CA ASP A 198 -12.17 9.17 -13.25
C ASP A 198 -12.39 10.40 -14.14
N PRO A 199 -13.53 10.51 -14.84
CA PRO A 199 -13.88 11.70 -15.62
C PRO A 199 -14.24 12.90 -14.72
N ASP A 200 -13.95 12.84 -13.42
CA ASP A 200 -14.19 13.94 -12.50
C ASP A 200 -13.22 15.07 -12.87
N ASP A 201 -13.76 16.12 -13.49
CA ASP A 201 -13.07 17.37 -13.79
C ASP A 201 -12.32 17.83 -12.54
N HIS A 202 -11.03 18.14 -12.73
CA HIS A 202 -10.09 18.73 -11.76
C HIS A 202 -10.77 19.20 -10.48
N ILE A 203 -10.74 18.36 -9.46
CA ILE A 203 -11.40 18.65 -8.20
C ILE A 203 -10.62 19.78 -7.51
N THR A 204 -11.03 21.02 -7.78
CA THR A 204 -10.52 22.28 -7.20
C THR A 204 -10.92 22.47 -5.74
N LYS A 205 -11.67 21.53 -5.14
CA LYS A 205 -12.16 21.61 -3.75
C LYS A 205 -12.20 20.23 -3.08
N PRO A 206 -11.78 20.08 -1.82
CA PRO A 206 -11.93 18.84 -1.06
C PRO A 206 -13.33 18.22 -1.20
N THR A 207 -13.42 17.02 -1.76
CA THR A 207 -14.68 16.27 -1.86
C THR A 207 -15.02 15.68 -0.48
N PRO A 208 -16.24 15.89 0.04
CA PRO A 208 -16.64 15.33 1.32
C PRO A 208 -16.51 13.80 1.34
N LEU A 209 -15.97 13.24 2.43
CA LEU A 209 -15.72 11.80 2.60
C LEU A 209 -16.96 10.92 2.28
N ALA A 210 -18.16 11.40 2.62
CA ALA A 210 -19.41 10.69 2.36
C ALA A 210 -19.66 10.41 0.87
N ASN A 211 -19.10 11.22 -0.04
CA ASN A 211 -19.26 11.05 -1.48
C ASN A 211 -18.37 9.93 -2.04
N PHE A 212 -17.21 9.69 -1.42
CA PHE A 212 -16.32 8.60 -1.83
C PHE A 212 -16.77 7.24 -1.30
N LEU A 213 -17.29 7.18 -0.07
CA LEU A 213 -17.77 5.93 0.55
C LEU A 213 -19.00 5.32 -0.17
N ARG A 214 -19.69 6.12 -0.99
CA ARG A 214 -20.89 5.68 -1.73
C ARG A 214 -20.61 5.14 -3.12
N ARG A 215 -19.37 5.26 -3.63
CA ARG A 215 -19.03 4.80 -4.98
C ARG A 215 -18.62 3.33 -4.93
N PRO A 216 -19.43 2.39 -5.48
CA PRO A 216 -19.02 1.00 -5.55
C PRO A 216 -17.82 0.89 -6.50
N ARG A 217 -16.93 -0.06 -6.22
CA ARG A 217 -15.91 -0.50 -7.18
C ARG A 217 -16.61 -0.98 -8.44
N THR A 218 -16.27 -0.42 -9.61
CA THR A 218 -16.89 -0.78 -10.90
C THR A 218 -15.83 -1.18 -11.92
N VAL A 219 -16.18 -2.15 -12.78
CA VAL A 219 -15.40 -2.56 -13.95
C VAL A 219 -16.34 -2.53 -15.14
N HIS A 220 -16.03 -1.73 -16.16
CA HIS A 220 -16.90 -1.52 -17.33
C HIS A 220 -18.36 -1.18 -16.95
N GLY A 221 -18.54 -0.31 -15.95
CA GLY A 221 -19.85 0.11 -15.46
C GLY A 221 -20.58 -0.91 -14.56
N MET A 222 -20.02 -2.12 -14.39
CA MET A 222 -20.61 -3.16 -13.54
C MET A 222 -20.02 -3.12 -12.14
N ALA A 223 -20.87 -3.16 -11.11
CA ALA A 223 -20.42 -3.23 -9.72
C ALA A 223 -19.63 -4.52 -9.46
N ARG A 224 -18.44 -4.36 -8.88
CA ARG A 224 -17.48 -5.41 -8.49
C ARG A 224 -16.93 -5.10 -7.09
N PRO A 225 -17.80 -5.01 -6.06
CA PRO A 225 -17.34 -4.76 -4.70
C PRO A 225 -16.44 -5.92 -4.23
N LEU A 226 -15.52 -5.62 -3.31
CA LEU A 226 -14.83 -6.66 -2.54
C LEU A 226 -15.83 -7.37 -1.61
N ASN A 227 -15.45 -8.57 -1.18
CA ASN A 227 -16.15 -9.32 -0.16
C ASN A 227 -16.43 -8.41 1.07
N PRO A 228 -17.66 -8.40 1.62
CA PRO A 228 -18.01 -7.53 2.74
C PRO A 228 -17.17 -7.73 4.00
N GLN A 229 -16.76 -8.97 4.30
CA GLN A 229 -15.92 -9.27 5.46
C GLN A 229 -14.51 -8.70 5.27
N VAL A 230 -13.95 -8.84 4.07
CA VAL A 230 -12.67 -8.26 3.69
C VAL A 230 -12.73 -6.74 3.81
N THR A 231 -13.77 -6.13 3.24
CA THR A 231 -13.98 -4.68 3.32
C THR A 231 -14.06 -4.20 4.77
N ALA A 232 -14.80 -4.91 5.63
CA ALA A 232 -14.90 -4.58 7.04
C ALA A 232 -13.55 -4.68 7.77
N ALA A 233 -12.77 -5.73 7.50
CA ALA A 233 -11.45 -5.93 8.10
C ALA A 233 -10.44 -4.85 7.67
N LEU A 234 -10.50 -4.38 6.43
CA LEU A 234 -9.63 -3.31 5.93
C LEU A 234 -10.05 -1.93 6.46
N LEU A 235 -11.36 -1.64 6.53
CA LEU A 235 -11.88 -0.39 7.09
C LEU A 235 -11.60 -0.25 8.60
N ALA A 236 -11.38 -1.37 9.30
CA ALA A 236 -10.99 -1.38 10.70
C ALA A 236 -9.56 -0.84 10.94
N LEU A 237 -8.70 -0.84 9.91
CA LEU A 237 -7.35 -0.25 9.98
C LEU A 237 -7.45 1.27 10.15
N SER A 238 -6.71 1.82 11.09
CA SER A 238 -6.71 3.25 11.48
C SER A 238 -5.88 4.14 10.54
N THR A 239 -4.93 3.55 9.83
CA THR A 239 -3.88 4.25 9.06
C THR A 239 -3.78 3.74 7.62
N GLY A 240 -4.63 2.80 7.21
CA GLY A 240 -4.62 2.24 5.86
C GLY A 240 -4.74 3.32 4.77
N ALA A 241 -5.69 4.24 4.91
CA ALA A 241 -5.82 5.40 4.01
C ALA A 241 -4.60 6.34 4.07
N TRP A 242 -3.93 6.44 5.23
CA TRP A 242 -2.76 7.29 5.40
C TRP A 242 -1.56 6.78 4.62
N TRP A 243 -1.21 5.51 4.79
CA TRP A 243 -0.14 4.88 4.03
C TRP A 243 -0.43 4.87 2.52
N THR A 244 -1.70 4.67 2.16
CA THR A 244 -2.13 4.73 0.75
C THR A 244 -1.94 6.14 0.18
N GLY A 245 -2.34 7.19 0.91
CA GLY A 245 -2.07 8.59 0.57
C GLY A 245 -0.59 8.88 0.34
N ARG A 246 0.29 8.40 1.22
CA ARG A 246 1.74 8.53 1.06
C ARG A 246 2.24 7.83 -0.22
N SER A 247 1.74 6.63 -0.51
CA SER A 247 2.11 5.90 -1.72
C SER A 247 1.73 6.65 -3.00
N LEU A 248 0.58 7.33 -3.00
CA LEU A 248 0.09 8.13 -4.12
C LEU A 248 0.95 9.37 -4.36
N MET A 249 1.34 10.07 -3.29
CA MET A 249 2.25 11.20 -3.38
C MET A 249 3.62 10.79 -3.92
N THR A 250 4.15 9.65 -3.45
CA THR A 250 5.40 9.09 -3.97
C THR A 250 5.27 8.70 -5.44
N HIS A 251 4.14 8.12 -5.84
CA HIS A 251 3.84 7.82 -7.24
C HIS A 251 3.80 9.08 -8.10
N GLN A 252 3.09 10.13 -7.66
CA GLN A 252 3.04 11.41 -8.37
C GLN A 252 4.44 12.02 -8.56
N ARG A 253 5.28 11.99 -7.52
CA ARG A 253 6.66 12.52 -7.58
C ARG A 253 7.58 11.72 -8.50
N LEU A 254 7.24 10.48 -8.80
CA LEU A 254 7.99 9.63 -9.72
C LEU A 254 7.65 9.92 -11.19
N LEU A 255 6.51 10.54 -11.50
CA LEU A 255 6.09 10.79 -12.88
C LEU A 255 6.87 11.94 -13.52
N ILE A 256 7.23 11.77 -14.79
CA ILE A 256 7.73 12.83 -15.66
C ILE A 256 6.51 13.57 -16.20
N THR A 257 5.99 14.54 -15.46
CA THR A 257 4.79 15.28 -15.89
C THR A 257 4.98 16.79 -15.74
N LYS A 258 4.25 17.55 -16.56
CA LYS A 258 4.12 19.01 -16.44
C LYS A 258 2.98 19.42 -15.52
N GLU A 259 1.97 18.57 -15.38
CA GLU A 259 0.78 18.81 -14.56
C GLU A 259 0.49 17.58 -13.70
N PRO A 260 0.00 17.75 -12.46
CA PRO A 260 -0.30 16.60 -11.60
C PRO A 260 -1.36 15.66 -12.19
N SER A 261 -1.23 14.35 -11.95
CA SER A 261 -2.20 13.35 -12.43
C SER A 261 -3.55 13.54 -11.74
N ASN A 262 -4.62 13.62 -12.53
CA ASN A 262 -5.99 13.71 -12.03
C ASN A 262 -6.42 12.44 -11.30
N THR A 263 -6.00 11.28 -11.80
CA THR A 263 -6.26 9.99 -11.17
C THR A 263 -5.63 9.94 -9.78
N LEU A 264 -4.32 10.24 -9.70
CA LEU A 264 -3.61 10.23 -8.43
C LEU A 264 -4.11 11.31 -7.48
N TRP A 265 -4.50 12.49 -7.96
CA TRP A 265 -5.08 13.54 -7.12
C TRP A 265 -6.40 13.11 -6.48
N THR A 266 -7.31 12.56 -7.29
CA THR A 266 -8.62 12.09 -6.80
C THR A 266 -8.46 11.01 -5.74
N GLU A 267 -7.57 10.05 -5.96
CA GLU A 267 -7.25 9.01 -4.97
C GLU A 267 -6.60 9.61 -3.71
N THR A 268 -5.69 10.57 -3.87
CA THR A 268 -4.97 11.22 -2.75
C THR A 268 -5.94 11.99 -1.88
N GLN A 269 -6.85 12.76 -2.50
CA GLN A 269 -7.86 13.53 -1.80
C GLN A 269 -8.80 12.61 -1.01
N LEU A 270 -9.24 11.49 -1.60
CA LEU A 270 -10.03 10.49 -0.87
C LEU A 270 -9.28 10.01 0.37
N CYS A 271 -8.05 9.54 0.19
CA CYS A 271 -7.24 8.99 1.27
C CYS A 271 -7.03 10.00 2.40
N PHE A 272 -6.53 11.20 2.10
CA PHE A 272 -6.26 12.18 3.14
C PHE A 272 -7.51 12.80 3.75
N SER A 273 -8.64 12.87 3.03
CA SER A 273 -9.92 13.26 3.62
C SER A 273 -10.37 12.27 4.70
N VAL A 274 -10.11 10.97 4.53
CA VAL A 274 -10.30 9.97 5.60
C VAL A 274 -9.36 10.25 6.76
N VAL A 275 -8.08 10.53 6.46
CA VAL A 275 -7.03 10.70 7.47
C VAL A 275 -7.29 11.91 8.36
N VAL A 276 -7.62 13.07 7.80
CA VAL A 276 -7.89 14.30 8.56
C VAL A 276 -9.28 14.30 9.21
N GLY A 277 -10.23 13.52 8.66
CA GLY A 277 -11.56 13.34 9.23
C GLY A 277 -11.61 12.33 10.38
N ARG A 278 -10.52 11.60 10.64
CA ARG A 278 -10.41 10.64 11.75
C ARG A 278 -9.92 11.31 13.03
N SER A 279 -10.50 10.87 14.14
CA SER A 279 -10.00 11.20 15.48
C SER A 279 -8.96 10.18 15.92
N TYR A 280 -7.72 10.62 16.11
CA TYR A 280 -6.66 9.78 16.70
C TYR A 280 -6.71 9.91 18.23
N PRO A 281 -6.74 8.81 18.99
CA PRO A 281 -6.87 8.87 20.44
C PRO A 281 -5.71 9.64 21.09
N SER A 282 -6.05 10.65 21.91
CA SER A 282 -5.15 11.33 22.87
C SER A 282 -3.84 11.95 22.32
N ASP A 283 -3.64 11.97 21.01
CA ASP A 283 -2.42 12.48 20.40
C ASP A 283 -2.70 13.66 19.46
N THR A 284 -2.46 14.87 19.99
CA THR A 284 -2.50 16.11 19.20
C THR A 284 -1.44 16.12 18.10
N TYR A 285 -0.35 15.37 18.26
CA TYR A 285 0.72 15.27 17.29
C TYR A 285 0.27 14.54 16.02
N LEU A 286 -0.33 13.35 16.15
CA LEU A 286 -0.85 12.60 15.00
C LEU A 286 -1.88 13.41 14.20
N SER A 287 -2.78 14.10 14.88
CA SER A 287 -3.77 14.96 14.22
C SER A 287 -3.11 16.14 13.49
N ALA A 288 -2.09 16.78 14.08
CA ALA A 288 -1.33 17.84 13.43
C ALA A 288 -0.52 17.31 12.23
N ARG A 289 0.09 16.13 12.36
CA ARG A 289 0.84 15.48 11.28
C ARG A 289 -0.05 15.10 10.11
N ALA A 290 -1.24 14.57 10.38
CA ALA A 290 -2.26 14.31 9.36
C ALA A 290 -2.59 15.56 8.55
N GLN A 291 -2.81 16.70 9.22
CA GLN A 291 -3.07 17.98 8.57
C GLN A 291 -1.85 18.49 7.77
N LEU A 292 -0.64 18.35 8.32
CA LEU A 292 0.59 18.74 7.65
C LEU A 292 0.81 17.94 6.35
N GLU A 293 0.67 16.61 6.42
CA GLU A 293 0.83 15.74 5.25
C GLU A 293 -0.28 15.98 4.22
N TRP A 294 -1.50 16.32 4.67
CA TRP A 294 -2.56 16.74 3.75
C TRP A 294 -2.22 18.05 3.03
N GLY A 295 -1.73 19.07 3.74
CA GLY A 295 -1.27 20.31 3.12
C GLY A 295 -0.10 20.10 2.16
N LEU A 296 0.83 19.20 2.49
CA LEU A 296 1.92 18.81 1.60
C LEU A 296 1.40 18.10 0.35
N ALA A 297 0.37 17.25 0.48
CA ALA A 297 -0.28 16.63 -0.66
C ALA A 297 -0.90 17.67 -1.59
N GLN A 298 -1.68 18.62 -1.05
CA GLN A 298 -2.24 19.72 -1.83
C GLN A 298 -1.15 20.49 -2.59
N HIS A 299 -0.04 20.80 -1.92
CA HIS A 299 1.10 21.46 -2.57
C HIS A 299 1.74 20.64 -3.70
N VAL A 300 1.96 19.33 -3.50
CA VAL A 300 2.51 18.42 -4.54
C VAL A 300 1.62 18.35 -5.77
N PHE A 301 0.30 18.50 -5.58
CA PHE A 301 -0.69 18.51 -6.65
C PHE A 301 -1.10 19.93 -7.08
N GLU A 302 -0.36 20.96 -6.65
CA GLU A 302 -0.58 22.36 -7.04
C GLU A 302 -2.00 22.91 -6.75
N ILE A 303 -2.60 22.48 -5.63
CA ILE A 303 -3.94 22.90 -5.14
C ILE A 303 -3.84 23.89 -3.99
#